data_AF-A0A0Q5L8A4-F1
#
_entry.id   AF-A0A0Q5L8A4-F1
#
_cell.length_a   1.000
_cell.length_b   1.000
_cell.length_c   1.000
_cell.angle_alpha   90.00
_cell.angle_beta   90.00
_cell.angle_gamma   90.00
#
_symmetry.space_group_name_H-M   'P 1'
#
loop_
_entity.id
_entity.type
_entity.pdbx_description
1 polymer ?
#
loop_
_entity_poly.entity_id
_entity_poly.type
_entity_poly.pdbx_seq_one_letter_code
_entity_poly.pdbx_strand_id
1 'polypeptide(L)' 'MRTLLSGAGRVGRGIRWYITTLMGDTAYATYVAHHQRQHPDEEPLTERQFWRQRMDDQDRNPGARCC' A
#
# COMPACT_ATOMS: atom_id res chain seq x y z
N MET A 1 -28.69 -11.47 -19.18
CA MET A 1 -27.75 -10.36 -18.87
C MET A 1 -27.29 -10.39 -17.41
N ARG A 2 -26.73 -11.52 -16.92
CA ARG A 2 -26.22 -11.66 -15.53
C ARG A 2 -24.90 -12.45 -15.45
N THR A 3 -24.42 -12.99 -16.57
CA THR A 3 -23.28 -13.91 -16.65
C THR A 3 -21.97 -13.24 -17.04
N LEU A 4 -21.99 -11.99 -17.51
CA LEU A 4 -20.78 -11.22 -17.86
C LEU A 4 -20.07 -10.61 -16.64
N LEU A 5 -20.80 -10.45 -15.52
CA LEU A 5 -20.27 -9.83 -14.30
C LEU A 5 -19.32 -10.76 -13.53
N SER A 6 -19.51 -12.08 -13.61
CA SER A 6 -18.70 -13.05 -12.87
C SER A 6 -17.30 -13.25 -13.46
N GLY A 7 -17.14 -13.06 -14.78
CA GLY A 7 -15.84 -13.07 -15.45
C GLY A 7 -15.04 -11.80 -15.18
N ALA A 8 -15.73 -10.65 -15.18
CA ALA A 8 -15.14 -9.34 -14.89
C ALA A 8 -14.55 -9.26 -13.47
N GLY A 9 -15.15 -9.90 -12.47
CA GLY A 9 -14.64 -9.90 -11.10
C GLY A 9 -13.26 -10.58 -10.95
N ARG A 10 -13.01 -11.68 -11.67
CA ARG A 10 -11.71 -12.38 -11.61
C ARG A 10 -10.60 -11.62 -12.34
N VAL A 11 -10.91 -11.08 -13.53
CA VAL A 11 -9.97 -10.25 -14.29
C VAL A 11 -9.67 -8.95 -13.54
N GLY A 12 -10.69 -8.31 -12.95
CA GLY A 12 -10.53 -7.13 -12.11
C GLY A 12 -9.66 -7.38 -10.87
N ARG A 13 -9.76 -8.57 -10.26
CA ARG A 13 -8.90 -8.96 -9.13
C ARG A 13 -7.44 -9.15 -9.54
N GLY A 14 -7.20 -9.70 -10.73
CA GLY A 14 -5.85 -9.85 -11.30
C GLY A 14 -5.21 -8.50 -11.66
N ILE A 15 -5.96 -7.61 -12.29
CA ILE A 15 -5.52 -6.25 -12.60
C ILE A 15 -5.27 -5.44 -11.33
N ARG A 16 -6.17 -5.53 -10.33
CA ARG A 16 -5.97 -4.94 -9.01
C ARG A 16 -4.68 -5.46 -8.39
N TRP A 17 -4.49 -6.78 -8.31
CA TRP A 17 -3.26 -7.39 -7.77
C TRP A 17 -2.01 -6.93 -8.52
N TYR A 18 -2.05 -6.89 -9.85
CA TYR A 18 -0.96 -6.42 -10.70
C TYR A 18 -0.63 -4.96 -10.42
N ILE A 19 -1.62 -4.05 -10.44
CA ILE A 19 -1.42 -2.63 -10.13
C ILE A 19 -0.92 -2.45 -8.69
N THR A 20 -1.49 -3.18 -7.72
CA THR A 20 -1.07 -3.07 -6.33
C THR A 20 0.36 -3.58 -6.10
N THR A 21 0.78 -4.60 -6.84
CA THR A 21 2.08 -5.24 -6.64
C THR A 21 3.19 -4.60 -7.48
N LEU A 22 2.89 -4.22 -8.73
CA LEU A 22 3.87 -3.66 -9.68
C LEU A 22 3.92 -2.13 -9.68
N MET A 23 2.82 -1.43 -9.43
CA MET A 23 2.75 0.02 -9.57
C MET A 23 3.06 0.77 -8.26
N GLY A 24 3.39 0.06 -7.18
CA GLY A 24 4.13 0.60 -6.04
C GLY A 24 3.37 1.56 -5.10
N ASP A 25 2.16 1.98 -5.43
CA ASP A 25 1.38 2.94 -4.63
C ASP A 25 0.52 2.30 -3.53
N THR A 26 0.86 1.09 -3.09
CA THR A 26 0.14 0.41 -1.99
C THR A 26 0.87 0.41 -0.67
N ALA A 27 1.98 1.16 -0.56
CA ALA A 27 2.73 1.25 0.68
C ALA A 27 1.81 1.64 1.86
N TYR A 28 0.91 2.60 1.66
CA TYR A 28 -0.05 3.01 2.67
C TYR A 28 -1.09 1.93 3.00
N ALA A 29 -1.69 1.28 1.99
CA ALA A 29 -2.65 0.19 2.21
C ALA A 29 -2.03 -1.01 2.94
N THR A 30 -0.78 -1.37 2.61
CA THR A 30 -0.01 -2.39 3.31
C THR A 30 0.28 -1.97 4.75
N TYR A 31 0.64 -0.70 4.98
CA TYR A 31 0.83 -0.14 6.33
C TYR A 31 -0.45 -0.24 7.16
N VAL A 32 -1.60 0.19 6.66
CA VAL A 32 -2.88 0.11 7.39
C VAL A 32 -3.25 -1.34 7.71
N ALA A 33 -3.11 -2.27 6.74
CA ALA A 33 -3.39 -3.67 6.97
C ALA A 33 -2.45 -4.30 8.02
N HIS A 34 -1.19 -3.88 8.07
CA HIS A 34 -0.25 -4.30 9.11
C HIS A 34 -0.59 -3.65 10.46
N HIS A 35 -0.89 -2.36 10.48
CA HIS A 35 -1.26 -1.61 11.67
C HIS A 35 -2.50 -2.20 12.33
N GLN A 36 -3.56 -2.49 11.57
CA GLN A 36 -4.76 -3.12 12.10
C GLN A 36 -4.52 -4.52 12.70
N ARG A 37 -3.48 -5.23 12.24
CA ARG A 37 -3.11 -6.56 12.78
C ARG A 37 -2.26 -6.46 14.05
N GLN A 38 -1.38 -5.47 14.14
CA GLN A 38 -0.44 -5.31 15.26
C GLN A 38 -0.99 -4.39 16.36
N HIS A 39 -1.78 -3.40 15.98
CA HIS A 39 -2.32 -2.33 16.82
C HIS A 39 -3.82 -2.13 16.47
N PRO A 40 -4.70 -3.07 16.85
CA PRO A 40 -6.12 -2.97 16.57
C PRO A 40 -6.81 -1.82 17.32
N ASP A 41 -6.24 -1.38 18.45
CA ASP A 41 -6.81 -0.34 19.33
C ASP A 41 -6.28 1.07 19.02
N GLU A 42 -5.37 1.21 18.05
CA GLU A 42 -4.77 2.49 17.68
C GLU A 42 -5.16 2.88 16.25
N GLU A 43 -5.44 4.17 16.03
CA GLU A 43 -5.79 4.67 14.70
C GLU A 43 -4.52 4.82 13.84
N PRO A 44 -4.48 4.24 12.62
CA PRO A 44 -3.32 4.36 11.75
C PRO A 44 -3.07 5.83 11.37
N LEU A 45 -1.81 6.15 11.07
CA LEU A 45 -1.44 7.45 10.52
C LEU A 45 -2.25 7.76 9.25
N THR A 46 -2.55 9.04 9.03
CA THR A 46 -3.13 9.45 7.74
C THR A 46 -2.13 9.23 6.60
N GLU A 47 -2.61 9.04 5.38
CA GLU A 47 -1.78 8.80 4.19
C GLU A 47 -0.68 9.86 4.02
N ARG A 48 -1.01 11.13 4.21
CA ARG A 48 -0.04 12.23 4.13
C ARG A 48 1.04 12.15 5.21
N GLN A 49 0.66 11.77 6.44
CA GLN A 49 1.62 11.61 7.54
C GLN A 49 2.53 10.42 7.31
N PHE A 50 1.99 9.31 6.79
CA PHE A 50 2.76 8.14 6.42
C PHE A 50 3.84 8.48 5.40
N TRP A 51 3.47 9.17 4.31
CA TRP A 51 4.43 9.56 3.28
C TRP A 51 5.47 10.55 3.79
N ARG A 52 5.05 11.52 4.61
CA ARG A 52 5.98 12.46 5.24
C ARG A 52 7.00 11.74 6.13
N GLN A 53 6.55 10.88 7.03
CA GLN A 53 7.43 10.10 7.89
C GLN A 53 8.40 9.24 7.06
N ARG A 54 7.90 8.57 6.01
CA ARG A 54 8.72 7.74 5.12
C ARG A 54 9.81 8.53 4.40
N MET A 55 9.52 9.76 3.98
CA MET A 55 10.51 10.66 3.37
C MET A 55 11.51 11.14 4.40
N ASP A 56 11.04 11.58 5.58
CA ASP A 56 11.91 12.01 6.66
C ASP A 56 12.86 10.88 7.10
N ASP A 57 12.39 9.63 7.12
CA ASP A 57 13.19 8.45 7.46
C ASP A 57 14.24 8.15 6.37
N GLN A 58 13.92 8.36 5.09
CA GLN A 58 14.89 8.26 3.98
C GLN A 58 15.92 9.38 4.00
N ASP A 59 15.52 10.59 4.39
CA ASP A 59 16.41 11.74 4.53
C ASP A 59 17.34 11.59 5.74
N ARG A 60 16.84 11.01 6.85
CA ARG A 60 17.64 10.71 8.05
C ARG A 60 18.55 9.48 7.88
N ASN A 61 18.10 8.48 7.14
CA ASN A 61 18.86 7.29 6.82
C ASN A 61 19.00 7.15 5.29
N PRO A 62 19.73 8.07 4.65
CA PRO A 62 20.14 7.85 3.28
C PRO A 62 21.05 6.63 3.35
N GLY A 63 20.70 5.51 2.71
CA GLY A 63 21.45 4.26 2.84
C GLY A 63 22.91 4.37 2.37
N ALA A 64 23.50 3.30 1.86
CA ALA A 64 24.82 3.39 1.24
C ALA A 64 24.74 4.27 -0.03
N ARG A 65 24.85 5.59 0.13
CA ARG A 65 25.08 6.51 -0.97
C ARG A 65 26.52 6.27 -1.38
N CYS A 66 26.71 5.82 -2.62
CA CYS A 66 28.03 5.81 -3.23
C CYS A 66 28.52 7.25 -3.23
N CYS A 67 29.43 7.54 -2.30
CA CYS A 67 30.31 8.71 -2.35
C CYS A 67 31.46 8.36 -3.27
#